data_AF-A0A536KL84-F1
#
_entry.id   AF-A0A536KL84-F1
#
_cell.length_a   1.000
_cell.length_b   1.000
_cell.length_c   1.000
_cell.angle_alpha   90.00
_cell.angle_beta   90.00
_cell.angle_gamma   90.00
#
_symmetry.space_group_name_H-M   'P 1'
#
loop_
_entity.id
_entity.type
_entity.pdbx_description
1 polymer ?
#
loop_
_entity_poly.entity_id
_entity_poly.type
_entity_poly.pdbx_seq_one_letter_code
_entity_poly.pdbx_strand_id
1 'polypeptide(L)' 'MVDAAQRSALPRLSVVSPPPAADRYDRLRQIGELRSSGVLSEAEFAEEKARILKEP' A
#
# COMPACT_ATOMS: atom_id res chain seq x y z
N MET A 1 -46.42 12.95 -12.39
CA MET A 1 -45.81 11.91 -11.54
C MET A 1 -44.51 11.50 -12.20
N VAL A 2 -43.45 11.46 -11.40
CA VAL A 2 -42.12 10.86 -11.63
C VAL A 2 -41.25 11.38 -12.78
N ASP A 3 -40.12 12.02 -12.45
CA ASP A 3 -38.82 11.51 -12.90
C ASP A 3 -37.72 11.97 -11.93
N ALA A 4 -37.71 11.31 -10.78
CA ALA A 4 -36.62 11.31 -9.83
C ALA A 4 -35.75 10.07 -10.11
N ALA A 5 -34.76 10.22 -10.98
CA ALA A 5 -33.72 9.23 -11.19
C ALA A 5 -32.40 10.00 -11.37
N GLN A 6 -31.76 10.47 -10.30
CA GLN A 6 -30.89 9.65 -9.46
C GLN A 6 -30.13 8.59 -10.25
N ARG A 7 -28.89 8.92 -10.63
CA ARG A 7 -27.73 8.10 -10.27
C ARG A 7 -26.43 8.88 -10.46
N SER A 8 -25.92 9.33 -9.33
CA SER A 8 -24.56 9.79 -9.10
C SER A 8 -23.55 8.79 -9.70
N ALA A 9 -22.88 9.20 -10.77
CA ALA A 9 -21.71 8.49 -11.28
C ALA A 9 -20.50 8.91 -10.43
N LEU A 10 -20.32 8.28 -9.27
CA LEU A 10 -19.03 8.30 -8.59
C LEU A 10 -18.09 7.36 -9.36
N PRO A 11 -16.94 7.83 -9.87
CA PRO A 11 -15.95 6.94 -10.44
C PRO A 11 -15.49 6.01 -9.31
N ARG A 12 -15.79 4.71 -9.46
CA ARG A 12 -15.15 3.69 -8.64
C ARG A 12 -13.68 3.70 -9.07
N LEU A 13 -12.84 4.33 -8.25
CA LEU A 13 -11.40 4.15 -8.31
C LEU A 13 -11.16 2.66 -8.12
N SER A 14 -10.98 1.94 -9.22
CA SER A 14 -10.47 0.58 -9.22
C SER A 14 -9.09 0.65 -8.58
N VAL A 15 -8.97 0.26 -7.31
CA VAL A 15 -7.69 -0.10 -6.73
C VAL A 15 -7.21 -1.29 -7.54
N VAL A 16 -6.40 -1.01 -8.55
CA VAL A 16 -5.58 -2.02 -9.20
C VAL A 16 -4.63 -2.49 -8.12
N SER A 17 -4.93 -3.63 -7.49
CA SER A 17 -3.93 -4.34 -6.70
C SER A 17 -2.77 -4.64 -7.66
N PRO A 18 -1.57 -4.09 -7.39
CA PRO A 18 -0.41 -4.45 -8.16
C PRO A 18 -0.20 -5.98 -8.08
N PRO A 19 0.51 -6.58 -9.03
CA PRO A 19 0.97 -7.95 -8.84
C PRO A 19 1.79 -8.02 -7.53
N PRO A 20 1.77 -9.15 -6.79
CA PRO A 20 2.35 -9.26 -5.44
C PRO A 20 3.83 -8.87 -5.37
N ALA A 21 4.55 -8.92 -6.49
CA ALA A 21 5.92 -8.45 -6.60
C ALA A 21 6.06 -6.92 -6.48
N ALA A 22 5.10 -6.15 -6.98
CA ALA A 22 5.08 -4.69 -6.84
C ALA A 22 4.73 -4.28 -5.39
N ASP A 23 3.80 -4.98 -4.73
CA ASP A 23 3.49 -4.77 -3.31
C ASP A 23 4.71 -4.98 -2.40
N ARG A 24 5.60 -5.92 -2.76
CA ARG A 24 6.84 -6.19 -2.01
C ARG A 24 7.76 -4.96 -2.01
N TYR A 25 8.02 -4.38 -3.17
CA TYR A 25 8.91 -3.21 -3.28
C TYR A 25 8.27 -1.94 -2.70
N ASP A 26 6.95 -1.78 -2.81
CA ASP A 26 6.24 -0.66 -2.17
C ASP A 26 6.30 -0.75 -0.65
N ARG A 27 6.15 -1.94 -0.06
CA ARG A 27 6.36 -2.14 1.38
C ARG A 27 7.80 -1.85 1.81
N LEU A 28 8.80 -2.29 1.04
CA LEU A 28 10.21 -1.97 1.29
C LEU A 28 10.47 -0.46 1.27
N ARG A 29 9.78 0.28 0.40
CA ARG A 29 9.84 1.74 0.36
C ARG A 29 9.21 2.36 1.60
N GLN A 30 8.01 1.92 1.99
CA GLN A 30 7.33 2.42 3.19
C GLN A 30 8.17 2.25 4.47
N ILE A 31 8.78 1.08 4.68
CA ILE A 31 9.64 0.88 5.86
C ILE A 31 10.90 1.77 5.82
N GLY A 32 11.42 2.08 4.63
CA GLY A 32 12.57 2.99 4.45
C GLY A 32 12.22 4.45 4.79
N GLU A 33 11.01 4.88 4.42
CA GLU A 33 10.46 6.18 4.83
C GLU A 33 10.28 6.24 6.36
N LEU A 34 9.69 5.21 6.96
CA LEU A 34 9.48 5.13 8.42
C LEU A 34 10.80 5.13 9.22
N ARG A 35 11.84 4.45 8.71
CA ARG A 35 13.19 4.53 9.27
C ARG A 35 13.76 5.94 9.15
N SER A 36 13.61 6.57 7.99
CA SER A 36 14.13 7.92 7.72
C SER A 36 13.42 8.99 8.55
N SER A 37 12.13 8.80 8.85
CA SER A 37 11.37 9.66 9.76
C SER A 37 11.65 9.37 11.25
N GLY A 38 12.49 8.39 11.57
CA GLY A 38 12.83 8.01 12.94
C GLY A 38 11.72 7.27 13.69
N VAL A 39 10.70 6.78 12.98
CA VAL A 39 9.60 5.98 13.55
C VAL A 39 10.04 4.54 13.76
N LEU A 40 10.89 4.01 12.87
CA LEU A 40 11.52 2.70 13.02
C LEU A 40 13.00 2.84 13.36
N SER A 41 13.46 2.01 14.29
CA SER A 41 14.89 1.81 14.54
C SER A 41 15.55 1.02 13.40
N GLU A 42 16.89 1.06 13.31
CA GLU A 42 17.61 0.27 12.30
C GLU A 42 17.40 -1.25 12.48
N ALA A 43 17.24 -1.72 13.73
CA ALA A 43 16.97 -3.11 14.03
C ALA A 43 15.61 -3.57 13.46
N GLU A 44 14.55 -2.81 13.75
CA GLU A 44 13.20 -3.10 13.26
C GLU A 44 13.11 -3.00 11.73
N PHE A 45 13.80 -2.03 11.12
CA PHE A 45 13.88 -1.92 9.67
C PHE A 45 14.53 -3.16 9.04
N ALA A 46 15.62 -3.66 9.62
CA ALA A 46 16.32 -4.84 9.09
C ALA A 46 15.45 -6.10 9.17
N GLU A 47 14.72 -6.27 10.28
CA GLU A 47 13.79 -7.40 10.46
C GLU A 47 12.63 -7.37 9.46
N GLU A 48 11.95 -6.24 9.30
CA GLU A 48 10.83 -6.14 8.35
C GLU A 48 11.30 -6.22 6.89
N LYS A 49 12.44 -5.60 6.54
CA LYS A 49 13.04 -5.78 5.22
C LYS A 49 13.29 -7.25 4.92
N ALA A 50 13.89 -7.99 5.86
CA ALA A 50 14.19 -9.40 5.70
C ALA A 50 12.92 -10.25 5.58
N ARG A 51 11.88 -9.92 6.35
CA ARG A 51 10.57 -10.59 6.29
C ARG A 51 9.91 -10.39 4.93
N ILE A 52 9.85 -9.16 4.44
CA ILE A 52 9.26 -8.81 3.13
C ILE A 52 10.03 -9.49 1.98
N LEU A 53 11.36 -9.60 2.08
CA LEU A 53 12.17 -10.29 1.08
C LEU A 53 12.03 -11.82 1.13
N LYS A 54 11.69 -12.39 2.29
CA LYS A 54 11.43 -13.83 2.46
C LYS A 54 10.01 -14.25 2.09
N GLU A 55 9.08 -13.30 2.03
CA GLU A 55 7.70 -13.56 1.62
C GLU A 55 7.70 -13.97 0.13
N PRO A 56 7.27 -15.20 -0.23
CA PRO A 56 7.36 -15.74 -1.60
C PRO A 56 6.55 -14.95 -2.63
#